data_AF-A0A965N805-F1
#
_entry.id   AF-A0A965N805-F1
#
_cell.length_a   1.000
_cell.length_b   1.000
_cell.length_c   1.000
_cell.angle_alpha   90.00
_cell.angle_beta   90.00
_cell.angle_gamma   90.00
#
_symmetry.space_group_name_H-M   'P 1'
#
loop_
_entity.id
_entity.type
_entity.pdbx_description
1 polymer ?
#
loop_
_entity_poly.entity_id
_entity_poly.type
_entity_poly.pdbx_seq_one_letter_code
_entity_poly.pdbx_strand_id
1 'polypeptide(L)'
;MERNNIMLSFKGDITAELLTSILQIMESKLDTMQEQPKTKKKVYNVLVECLQNLYHHMDEIPRSLNGISITTGTGENIRSAIFMIGKMDNEYNIVTGNYILSKNVEVLQTRLDEINKLSKEEL
;
A
#
# COMPACT_ATOMS: atom_id res chain seq x y z
N MET A 1 9.84 2.44 22.64
CA MET A 1 9.34 1.78 21.42
C MET A 1 7.80 1.71 21.42
N GLU A 2 7.11 2.71 21.98
CA GLU A 2 5.63 2.77 22.11
C GLU A 2 4.97 3.68 21.04
N ARG A 3 5.62 3.96 19.91
CA ARG A 3 5.28 5.13 19.07
C ARG A 3 4.52 4.87 17.77
N ASN A 4 4.14 3.64 17.48
CA ASN A 4 3.34 3.38 16.28
C ASN A 4 2.01 2.80 16.75
N ASN A 5 0.99 3.66 16.86
CA ASN A 5 -0.41 3.27 17.05
C ASN A 5 -0.91 2.54 15.78
N ILE A 6 -0.33 1.38 15.49
CA ILE A 6 -0.61 0.57 14.31
C ILE A 6 -1.98 -0.05 14.51
N MET A 7 -2.92 0.33 13.65
CA MET A 7 -4.26 -0.25 13.61
C MET A 7 -4.27 -1.57 12.84
N LEU A 8 -3.46 -1.66 11.78
CA LEU A 8 -3.36 -2.81 10.90
C LEU A 8 -1.97 -2.87 10.29
N SER A 9 -1.36 -4.04 10.21
CA SER A 9 -0.12 -4.28 9.47
C SER A 9 -0.19 -5.64 8.82
N PHE A 10 0.23 -5.72 7.56
CA PHE A 10 0.28 -6.93 6.77
C PHE A 10 1.61 -7.00 6.03
N LYS A 11 2.19 -8.21 5.97
CA LYS A 11 3.32 -8.54 5.11
C LYS A 11 3.10 -9.93 4.54
N GLY A 12 3.12 -10.06 3.22
CA GLY A 12 2.89 -11.35 2.56
C GLY A 12 2.41 -11.17 1.14
N ASP A 13 1.92 -12.26 0.56
CA ASP A 13 1.39 -12.24 -0.80
C ASP A 13 0.05 -11.50 -0.84
N ILE A 14 -0.06 -10.58 -1.79
CA ILE A 14 -1.29 -9.82 -2.00
C ILE A 14 -2.19 -10.55 -3.00
N THR A 15 -3.41 -10.86 -2.56
CA THR A 15 -4.50 -11.40 -3.39
C THR A 15 -5.69 -10.43 -3.38
N ALA A 16 -6.54 -10.49 -4.40
CA ALA A 16 -7.75 -9.67 -4.47
C ALA A 16 -8.70 -9.89 -3.26
N GLU A 17 -8.77 -11.12 -2.77
CA GLU A 17 -9.53 -11.49 -1.57
C GLU A 17 -8.96 -10.81 -0.31
N LEU A 18 -7.63 -10.79 -0.18
CA LEU A 18 -6.97 -10.12 0.94
C LEU A 18 -7.21 -8.61 0.90
N LEU A 19 -7.11 -7.98 -0.27
CA LEU A 19 -7.38 -6.55 -0.42
C LEU A 19 -8.80 -6.19 0.00
N THR A 20 -9.78 -6.99 -0.44
CA THR A 20 -11.18 -6.82 -0.06
C THR A 20 -11.37 -7.00 1.46
N SER A 21 -10.72 -8.01 2.04
CA SER A 21 -10.76 -8.25 3.49
C SER A 21 -10.18 -7.08 4.28
N ILE A 22 -9.07 -6.51 3.82
CA ILE A 22 -8.44 -5.33 4.45
C ILE A 22 -9.39 -4.12 4.42
N LEU A 23 -10.05 -3.86 3.29
CA LEU A 23 -11.02 -2.77 3.17
C LEU A 23 -12.19 -2.93 4.14
N GLN A 24 -12.74 -4.15 4.25
CA GLN A 24 -13.83 -4.45 5.18
C GLN A 24 -13.42 -4.27 6.65
N ILE A 25 -12.23 -4.77 7.02
CA ILE A 25 -11.68 -4.61 8.38
C ILE A 25 -11.53 -3.12 8.70
N MET A 26 -11.02 -2.33 7.74
CA MET A 26 -10.83 -0.90 7.94
C MET A 26 -12.14 -0.13 8.03
N GLU A 27 -13.13 -0.46 7.21
CA GLU A 27 -14.45 0.13 7.30
C GLU A 27 -15.09 -0.11 8.68
N SER A 28 -15.05 -1.35 9.16
CA SER A 28 -15.57 -1.73 10.48
C SER A 28 -14.83 -1.02 11.62
N LYS A 29 -13.50 -0.86 11.51
CA LYS A 29 -12.70 -0.10 12.50
C LYS A 29 -13.08 1.37 12.53
N LEU A 30 -13.22 2.02 11.36
CA LEU A 30 -13.61 3.43 11.28
C LEU A 30 -15.01 3.67 11.87
N ASP A 31 -15.93 2.72 11.68
CA ASP A 31 -17.27 2.77 12.30
C ASP A 31 -17.23 2.60 13.81
N THR A 32 -16.45 1.63 14.30
CA THR A 32 -16.30 1.37 15.75
C THR A 32 -15.70 2.58 16.47
N MET A 33 -14.79 3.30 15.80
CA MET A 33 -14.15 4.51 16.34
C MET A 33 -15.02 5.77 16.23
N GLN A 34 -16.22 5.66 15.65
CA GLN A 34 -17.17 6.77 15.45
C GLN A 34 -16.53 7.96 14.73
N GLU A 35 -15.69 7.67 13.73
CA GLU A 35 -15.05 8.70 12.92
C GLU A 35 -16.09 9.52 12.15
N GLN A 36 -15.76 10.79 11.92
CA GLN A 36 -16.66 11.64 11.15
C GLN A 36 -16.83 11.08 9.72
N PRO A 37 -18.04 11.13 9.13
CA PRO A 37 -18.28 10.58 7.79
C PRO A 37 -17.33 11.11 6.71
N LYS A 38 -16.90 12.37 6.83
CA LYS A 38 -15.91 12.97 5.94
C LYS A 38 -14.53 12.31 6.04
N THR A 39 -14.06 12.07 7.27
CA THR A 39 -12.78 11.39 7.53
C THR A 39 -12.84 9.94 7.08
N LYS A 40 -13.93 9.22 7.41
CA LYS A 40 -14.15 7.83 6.98
C LYS A 40 -14.03 7.70 5.46
N LYS A 41 -14.76 8.54 4.71
CA LYS A 41 -14.71 8.54 3.24
C LYS A 41 -13.32 8.85 2.70
N LYS A 42 -12.62 9.82 3.29
CA LYS A 42 -11.26 10.18 2.86
C LYS A 42 -10.27 9.04 3.05
N VAL A 43 -10.26 8.43 4.25
CA VAL A 43 -9.38 7.30 4.57
C VAL A 43 -9.69 6.11 3.66
N TYR A 44 -10.97 5.79 3.46
CA TYR A 44 -11.39 4.68 2.60
C TYR A 44 -10.94 4.88 1.15
N ASN A 45 -11.14 6.07 0.57
CA ASN A 45 -10.72 6.35 -0.80
C ASN A 45 -9.20 6.22 -0.97
N VAL A 46 -8.41 6.79 -0.05
CA VAL A 46 -6.95 6.68 -0.10
C VAL A 46 -6.51 5.21 0.01
N LEU A 47 -7.16 4.43 0.88
CA LEU A 47 -6.88 2.99 1.00
C LEU A 47 -7.13 2.25 -0.30
N VAL A 48 -8.27 2.49 -0.97
CA VAL A 48 -8.59 1.84 -2.24
C VAL A 48 -7.50 2.10 -3.29
N GLU A 49 -7.12 3.36 -3.49
CA GLU A 49 -6.07 3.73 -4.45
C GLU A 49 -4.71 3.12 -4.09
N CYS A 50 -4.32 3.16 -2.81
CA CYS A 50 -3.07 2.54 -2.34
C CYS A 50 -3.03 1.03 -2.57
N LEU A 51 -4.14 0.33 -2.28
CA LEU A 51 -4.26 -1.11 -2.47
C LEU A 51 -4.33 -1.50 -3.95
N GLN A 52 -4.99 -0.68 -4.77
CA GLN A 52 -4.99 -0.84 -6.22
C GLN A 52 -3.58 -0.63 -6.79
N ASN A 53 -2.85 0.39 -6.36
CA ASN A 53 -1.46 0.62 -6.76
C ASN A 53 -0.58 -0.60 -6.44
N LEU A 54 -0.75 -1.16 -5.24
CA LEU A 54 -0.09 -2.41 -4.87
C LEU A 54 -0.46 -3.56 -5.82
N TYR A 55 -1.75 -3.78 -6.07
CA TYR A 55 -2.23 -4.87 -6.92
C TYR A 55 -1.66 -4.81 -8.36
N HIS A 56 -1.74 -3.63 -8.99
CA HIS A 56 -1.36 -3.50 -10.40
C HIS A 56 0.16 -3.55 -10.63
N HIS A 57 0.95 -2.97 -9.73
CA HIS A 57 2.41 -2.90 -9.92
C HIS A 57 3.17 -4.15 -9.47
N MET A 58 2.51 -5.10 -8.79
CA MET A 58 3.12 -6.39 -8.44
C MET A 58 3.29 -7.34 -9.64
N ASP A 59 2.45 -7.21 -10.66
CA ASP A 59 2.49 -8.06 -11.85
C ASP A 59 3.54 -7.60 -12.89
N GLU A 60 4.16 -6.42 -12.70
CA GLU A 60 5.14 -5.82 -13.61
C GLU A 60 6.60 -6.26 -13.37
N ILE A 61 6.85 -7.31 -12.58
CA ILE A 61 8.20 -7.86 -12.34
C ILE A 61 8.40 -9.18 -13.12
N PRO A 62 8.92 -9.13 -14.37
CA PRO A 62 9.32 -10.31 -15.11
C PRO A 62 10.46 -11.06 -14.40
N ARG A 63 10.32 -12.38 -14.29
CA ARG A 63 11.30 -13.33 -13.70
C ARG A 63 12.73 -13.25 -14.26
N SER A 64 12.93 -12.66 -15.44
CA SER A 64 14.19 -12.76 -16.17
C SER A 64 15.31 -11.83 -15.68
N LEU A 65 15.05 -10.87 -14.80
CA LEU A 65 16.02 -9.80 -14.53
C LEU A 65 16.98 -10.06 -13.37
N ASN A 66 16.78 -11.09 -12.55
CA ASN A 66 17.54 -11.26 -11.31
C ASN A 66 18.55 -12.41 -11.28
N GLY A 67 18.87 -13.09 -12.39
CA GLY A 67 20.04 -14.01 -12.49
C GLY A 67 20.14 -15.16 -11.47
N ILE A 68 19.20 -15.24 -10.54
CA ILE A 68 19.10 -16.17 -9.44
C ILE A 68 17.81 -16.91 -9.72
N SER A 69 17.96 -18.09 -10.31
CA SER A 69 16.95 -19.12 -10.24
C SER A 69 16.78 -19.46 -8.76
N ILE A 70 15.83 -18.84 -8.08
CA ILE A 70 15.39 -19.32 -6.77
C ILE A 70 14.68 -20.63 -7.05
N THR A 71 15.45 -21.72 -7.03
CA THR A 71 14.96 -23.09 -7.05
C THR A 71 14.39 -23.42 -5.67
N THR A 72 13.28 -22.79 -5.32
CA THR A 72 12.30 -23.40 -4.42
C THR A 72 11.18 -23.91 -5.31
N GLY A 73 10.92 -25.21 -5.25
CA GLY A 73 10.15 -25.99 -6.24
C GLY A 73 8.67 -25.64 -6.47
N THR A 74 8.26 -24.38 -6.34
CA THR A 74 6.97 -23.87 -6.80
C THR A 74 7.24 -22.56 -7.54
N GLY A 75 6.91 -22.52 -8.83
CA GLY A 75 7.07 -21.34 -9.68
C GLY A 75 6.09 -20.23 -9.32
N GLU A 76 6.22 -19.67 -8.12
CA GLU A 76 5.37 -18.61 -7.60
C GLU A 76 6.07 -17.26 -7.74
N ASN A 77 5.32 -16.23 -8.13
CA ASN A 77 5.82 -14.88 -8.33
C ASN A 77 6.18 -14.27 -6.96
N ILE A 78 7.20 -13.41 -6.87
CA ILE A 78 7.44 -12.64 -5.64
C ILE A 78 6.34 -11.56 -5.57
N ARG A 79 5.16 -11.92 -5.05
CA ARG A 79 4.02 -11.02 -4.84
C ARG A 79 3.98 -10.48 -3.41
N SER A 80 5.15 -10.39 -2.78
CA SER A 80 5.25 -9.93 -1.40
C SER A 80 5.14 -8.41 -1.34
N ALA A 81 4.23 -7.95 -0.49
CA ALA A 81 4.04 -6.54 -0.17
C ALA A 81 4.00 -6.32 1.33
N ILE A 82 4.24 -5.08 1.72
CA ILE A 82 4.01 -4.56 3.06
C ILE A 82 2.91 -3.49 2.99
N PHE A 83 2.02 -3.56 3.97
CA PHE A 83 0.96 -2.58 4.15
C PHE A 83 0.79 -2.28 5.64
N MET A 84 0.66 -1.01 6.01
CA MET A 84 0.47 -0.58 7.37
C MET A 84 -0.49 0.61 7.44
N ILE A 85 -1.37 0.59 8.44
CA ILE A 85 -2.21 1.71 8.82
C ILE A 85 -1.96 2.01 10.28
N GLY A 86 -1.58 3.25 10.58
CA GLY A 86 -1.51 3.77 11.92
C GLY A 86 -2.49 4.93 12.11
N LYS A 87 -2.86 5.17 13.37
CA LYS A 87 -3.61 6.36 13.76
C LYS A 87 -2.94 7.06 14.92
N MET A 88 -2.48 8.28 14.71
CA MET A 88 -1.90 9.12 15.76
C MET A 88 -2.82 10.30 15.98
N ASP A 89 -3.38 10.42 17.18
CA ASP A 89 -4.37 11.44 17.53
C ASP A 89 -5.51 11.53 16.50
N ASN A 90 -5.52 12.57 15.66
CA ASN A 90 -6.56 12.84 14.65
C ASN A 90 -6.08 12.58 13.21
N GLU A 91 -4.92 11.95 13.06
CA GLU A 91 -4.27 11.69 11.78
C GLU A 91 -4.17 10.19 11.50
N TYR A 92 -4.40 9.83 10.24
CA TYR A 92 -4.22 8.48 9.72
C TYR A 92 -2.94 8.44 8.88
N ASN A 93 -2.07 7.50 9.19
CA ASN A 93 -0.87 7.23 8.41
C ASN A 93 -1.05 5.90 7.67
N ILE A 94 -0.94 5.92 6.34
CA ILE A 94 -1.06 4.74 5.48
C ILE A 94 0.28 4.56 4.78
N VAL A 95 0.89 3.39 4.93
CA VAL A 95 2.18 3.05 4.34
C VAL A 95 2.00 1.78 3.51
N THR A 96 2.42 1.84 2.25
CA THR A 96 2.42 0.69 1.33
C THR A 96 3.82 0.50 0.78
N GLY A 97 4.16 -0.75 0.44
CA GLY A 97 5.43 -1.05 -0.21
C GLY A 97 5.37 -2.36 -0.96
N ASN A 98 5.89 -2.34 -2.19
CA ASN A 98 6.06 -3.50 -3.06
C ASN A 98 7.42 -3.43 -3.73
N TYR A 99 7.88 -4.56 -4.26
CA TYR A 99 9.06 -4.58 -5.10
C TYR A 99 8.80 -3.83 -6.41
N ILE A 100 9.82 -3.13 -6.89
CA ILE A 100 9.86 -2.51 -8.21
C ILE A 100 11.23 -2.79 -8.84
N LEU A 101 11.30 -2.80 -10.17
CA LEU A 101 12.57 -2.92 -10.88
C LEU A 101 13.42 -1.67 -10.63
N SER A 102 14.74 -1.83 -10.40
CA SER A 102 15.64 -0.71 -10.11
C SER A 102 15.62 0.38 -11.19
N LYS A 103 15.40 0.00 -12.46
CA LYS A 103 15.27 0.95 -13.59
C LYS A 103 14.05 1.88 -13.48
N ASN A 104 13.02 1.48 -12.74
CA ASN A 104 11.79 2.25 -12.56
C ASN A 104 11.86 3.17 -11.32
N VAL A 105 12.88 3.02 -10.47
CA VAL A 105 13.03 3.79 -9.21
C VAL A 105 13.15 5.28 -9.50
N GLU A 106 14.05 5.67 -10.42
CA GLU A 106 14.28 7.08 -10.76
C GLU A 106 13.04 7.75 -11.35
N VAL A 107 12.31 7.04 -12.22
CA VAL A 107 11.07 7.52 -12.83
C VAL A 107 9.98 7.71 -11.77
N LEU A 108 9.81 6.73 -10.87
CA LEU A 108 8.83 6.82 -9.80
C LEU A 108 9.16 7.95 -8.83
N GLN A 109 10.44 8.08 -8.45
CA GLN A 109 10.91 9.14 -7.57
C GLN A 109 10.66 10.53 -8.18
N THR A 110 10.99 10.71 -9.45
CA THR A 110 10.77 11.99 -10.15
C THR A 110 9.29 12.37 -10.15
N ARG A 111 8.38 11.42 -10.46
CA ARG A 111 6.94 11.67 -10.42
C ARG A 111 6.43 12.02 -9.02
N LEU A 112 6.92 11.33 -7.99
CA LEU A 112 6.57 11.65 -6.60
C LEU A 112 7.06 13.04 -6.20
N ASP A 113 8.29 13.39 -6.58
CA ASP A 113 8.88 14.70 -6.28
C ASP A 113 8.16 15.85 -7.01
N GLU A 114 7.66 15.62 -8.22
CA GLU A 114 6.82 16.59 -8.95
C GLU A 114 5.48 16.80 -8.24
N ILE A 115 4.77 15.72 -7.91
CA ILE A 115 3.47 15.78 -7.21
C ILE A 115 3.61 16.47 -5.86
N ASN A 116 4.66 16.18 -5.10
CA ASN A 116 4.90 16.77 -3.78
C ASN A 116 5.21 18.27 -3.82
N LYS A 117 5.56 18.83 -4.99
CA LYS A 117 5.81 20.26 -5.17
C LYS A 117 4.55 21.04 -5.56
N LEU A 118 3.51 20.37 -6.03
CA LEU A 118 2.26 21.02 -6.44
C LEU A 118 1.48 21.51 -5.22
N SER A 119 0.91 22.71 -5.34
CA SER A 119 -0.05 23.22 -4.36
C SER A 119 -1.39 22.51 -4.51
N LYS A 120 -2.28 22.71 -3.53
CA LYS A 120 -3.64 22.13 -3.55
C LYS A 120 -4.48 22.58 -4.76
N GLU A 121 -4.16 23.73 -5.36
CA GLU A 121 -4.86 24.25 -6.55
C GLU A 121 -4.32 23.64 -7.85
N GLU A 122 -3.10 23.08 -7.80
CA GLU A 122 -2.41 22.45 -8.91
C GLU A 122 -2.56 20.92 -8.91
N LEU A 123 -3.11 20.34 -7.83
CA LEU A 123 -3.46 18.93 -7.63
C LEU A 123 -4.92 18.64 -8.01
#